data_AF-A0A6J1BV83-F1
#
_entry.id   AF-A0A6J1BV83-F1
#
_cell.length_a   1.000
_cell.length_b   1.000
_cell.length_c   1.000
_cell.angle_alpha   90.00
_cell.angle_beta   90.00
_cell.angle_gamma   90.00
#
_symmetry.space_group_name_H-M   'P 1'
#
loop_
_entity.id
_entity.type
_entity.pdbx_description
1 polymer ?
#
loop_
_entity_poly.entity_id
_entity_poly.type
_entity_poly.pdbx_seq_one_letter_code
_entity_poly.pdbx_strand_id
1 'polypeptide(L)'
;MERASHVGRILGWNHARYGIEDTSILNLLHYSTDGIAEYEQGQVDYVMAKSLKEMEQQKLIIERVNKKTIRAQVEEDEQLANAIQLSLVMMSSLTDGSPHDSSKSDASASKICAGCNTEIRIGQRVLHCNGIVWHPECLICHACKQLIRDDEFILSENRQYHRTCHRKMRYPKCYVCNNFIPYTHDGIEYREHPFWEQKYCPSHENDGTSKCYSCEKLQPKGCKYNSLKDGRRFCPECFSFRIMDINKCQPLFDEIQEFFARLHMKFDQKIPLVLVEREALNEALEGEKNGHHHLSETRGLCLSEEQIIRVIRRRKPIDRGHSTLDMPTQPLKLARSCEVTAIFILYGLPRLLTGSIIAHEMMHAWLRLQGYPNLEPEIEEGICQVIAHKWLKSKMELGSRAAMAANKHELLSETEMKLGECFICLIEQDSSPAYGDGFRKAREAVFRFGLKATLDHIKLTRTLPV
;
A
#
# COMPACT_ATOMS: atom_id res chain seq x y z
N MET A 1 -60.91 -44.42 -22.89
CA MET A 1 -61.05 -43.01 -23.26
C MET A 1 -59.63 -42.53 -23.61
N GLU A 2 -59.16 -42.71 -24.84
CA GLU A 2 -59.46 -41.92 -26.06
C GLU A 2 -58.90 -40.48 -25.96
N ARG A 3 -58.03 -39.96 -26.85
CA ARG A 3 -57.40 -40.43 -28.13
C ARG A 3 -55.91 -39.96 -28.12
N ALA A 4 -54.88 -40.58 -28.71
CA ALA A 4 -54.61 -40.93 -30.13
C ALA A 4 -54.71 -39.71 -31.08
N SER A 5 -53.78 -39.39 -32.00
CA SER A 5 -52.50 -39.97 -32.47
C SER A 5 -51.64 -38.85 -33.17
N HIS A 6 -50.51 -38.99 -33.90
CA HIS A 6 -49.75 -40.11 -34.48
C HIS A 6 -48.27 -39.75 -34.88
N VAL A 7 -47.66 -40.62 -35.71
CA VAL A 7 -46.52 -40.51 -36.68
C VAL A 7 -46.07 -39.10 -37.17
N GLY A 8 -44.81 -38.84 -37.57
CA GLY A 8 -43.56 -39.65 -37.53
C GLY A 8 -42.55 -39.38 -38.69
N ARG A 9 -41.29 -39.86 -38.50
CA ARG A 9 -40.28 -40.41 -39.47
C ARG A 9 -40.01 -39.82 -40.90
N ILE A 10 -38.76 -40.08 -41.35
CA ILE A 10 -38.28 -40.42 -42.74
C ILE A 10 -37.70 -39.31 -43.67
N LEU A 11 -36.41 -39.52 -44.07
CA LEU A 11 -35.64 -39.01 -45.25
C LEU A 11 -35.47 -37.47 -45.45
N GLY A 12 -34.53 -36.96 -46.25
CA GLY A 12 -33.35 -37.57 -46.89
C GLY A 12 -32.76 -36.77 -48.08
N TRP A 13 -31.41 -36.71 -48.16
CA TRP A 13 -30.54 -36.49 -49.36
C TRP A 13 -30.91 -35.46 -50.46
N ASN A 14 -30.05 -34.43 -50.63
CA ASN A 14 -29.61 -33.78 -51.90
C ASN A 14 -28.48 -32.76 -51.51
N HIS A 15 -27.22 -32.73 -51.97
CA HIS A 15 -26.46 -33.14 -53.16
C HIS A 15 -26.41 -32.11 -54.32
N ALA A 16 -25.19 -31.80 -54.81
CA ALA A 16 -24.82 -30.83 -55.88
C ALA A 16 -25.13 -29.33 -55.60
N ARG A 17 -24.39 -28.30 -56.07
CA ARG A 17 -23.06 -28.08 -56.73
C ARG A 17 -22.62 -26.66 -56.28
N TYR A 18 -21.36 -26.27 -56.16
CA TYR A 18 -20.26 -26.26 -57.15
C TYR A 18 -18.90 -26.44 -56.44
N GLY A 19 -17.85 -26.77 -57.21
CA GLY A 19 -16.46 -26.66 -56.78
C GLY A 19 -15.57 -26.16 -57.92
N ILE A 20 -14.31 -25.88 -57.61
CA ILE A 20 -13.15 -25.81 -58.50
C ILE A 20 -11.95 -26.32 -57.67
N GLU A 21 -11.06 -27.06 -58.32
CA GLU A 21 -9.87 -27.69 -57.72
C GLU A 21 -8.66 -26.74 -57.78
N ASP A 22 -7.66 -26.92 -56.90
CA ASP A 22 -6.36 -27.50 -57.32
C ASP A 22 -5.53 -27.94 -56.08
N THR A 23 -4.30 -28.42 -56.30
CA THR A 23 -3.64 -29.43 -55.46
C THR A 23 -2.13 -29.20 -55.29
N SER A 24 -1.62 -29.38 -54.07
CA SER A 24 -0.22 -29.66 -53.69
C SER A 24 -0.10 -29.65 -52.14
N ILE A 25 0.70 -30.48 -51.46
CA ILE A 25 1.55 -31.62 -51.84
C ILE A 25 1.43 -32.74 -50.77
N LEU A 26 1.83 -33.96 -51.13
CA LEU A 26 1.70 -35.21 -50.35
C LEU A 26 2.51 -35.28 -49.05
N ASN A 27 1.91 -35.97 -48.07
CA ASN A 27 2.48 -36.95 -47.13
C ASN A 27 3.88 -36.73 -46.51
N LEU A 28 3.94 -36.72 -45.17
CA LEU A 28 4.78 -37.65 -44.38
C LEU A 28 4.39 -37.62 -42.88
N LEU A 29 3.39 -38.42 -42.49
CA LEU A 29 3.04 -38.66 -41.08
C LEU A 29 2.64 -40.12 -40.83
N HIS A 30 3.63 -40.94 -40.45
CA HIS A 30 3.45 -42.10 -39.58
C HIS A 30 4.83 -42.70 -39.22
N TYR A 31 5.28 -42.55 -37.97
CA TYR A 31 6.05 -43.58 -37.28
C TYR A 31 5.95 -43.40 -35.74
N SER A 32 5.71 -44.53 -35.07
CA SER A 32 5.64 -44.83 -33.62
C SER A 32 5.69 -43.70 -32.56
N THR A 33 4.71 -43.71 -31.65
CA THR A 33 4.61 -42.83 -30.47
C THR A 33 5.25 -43.40 -29.20
N ASP A 34 5.69 -44.65 -29.20
CA ASP A 34 5.85 -45.42 -27.96
C ASP A 34 7.26 -45.32 -27.33
N GLY A 35 8.12 -44.43 -27.86
CA GLY A 35 9.50 -44.24 -27.39
C GLY A 35 9.78 -42.91 -26.65
N ILE A 36 8.78 -42.03 -26.49
CA ILE A 36 8.98 -40.66 -25.97
C ILE A 36 8.57 -40.54 -24.50
N ALA A 37 7.48 -41.21 -24.09
CA ALA A 37 6.86 -41.02 -22.77
C ALA A 37 7.79 -41.34 -21.58
N GLU A 38 8.64 -42.38 -21.68
CA GLU A 38 9.57 -42.74 -20.59
C GLU A 38 10.70 -41.73 -20.41
N TYR A 39 11.10 -41.00 -21.47
CA TYR A 39 12.15 -39.99 -21.40
C TYR A 39 11.65 -38.68 -20.78
N GLU A 40 10.43 -38.27 -21.11
CA GLU A 40 9.82 -37.04 -20.56
C GLU A 40 9.46 -37.18 -19.07
N GLN A 41 8.90 -38.32 -18.65
CA GLN A 41 8.57 -38.58 -17.25
C GLN A 41 9.82 -38.51 -16.35
N GLY A 42 10.94 -39.09 -16.78
CA GLY A 42 12.21 -39.05 -16.05
C GLY A 42 12.79 -37.64 -15.86
N GLN A 43 12.53 -36.71 -16.80
CA GLN A 43 12.91 -35.30 -16.63
C GLN A 43 12.02 -34.57 -15.62
N VAL A 44 10.71 -34.81 -15.63
CA VAL A 44 9.77 -34.22 -14.66
C VAL A 44 10.13 -34.66 -13.24
N ASP A 45 10.35 -35.96 -13.02
CA ASP A 45 10.71 -36.50 -11.71
C ASP A 45 12.06 -35.98 -11.22
N TYR A 46 13.04 -35.79 -12.11
CA TYR A 46 14.33 -35.16 -11.78
C TYR A 46 14.19 -33.69 -11.35
N VAL A 47 13.39 -32.90 -12.07
CA VAL A 47 13.14 -31.48 -11.73
C VAL A 47 12.40 -31.37 -10.40
N MET A 48 11.36 -32.18 -10.18
CA MET A 48 10.63 -32.22 -8.90
C MET A 48 11.54 -32.62 -7.73
N ALA A 49 12.37 -33.65 -7.90
CA ALA A 49 13.34 -34.08 -6.89
C ALA A 49 14.44 -33.04 -6.61
N LYS A 50 14.77 -32.18 -7.58
CA LYS A 50 15.69 -31.06 -7.41
C LYS A 50 15.03 -29.92 -6.61
N SER A 51 13.84 -29.46 -7.01
CA SER A 51 13.12 -28.40 -6.29
C SER A 51 12.77 -28.79 -4.86
N LEU A 52 12.41 -30.05 -4.59
CA LEU A 52 12.20 -30.54 -3.22
C LEU A 52 13.46 -30.41 -2.34
N LYS A 53 14.65 -30.72 -2.87
CA LYS A 53 15.92 -30.55 -2.15
C LYS A 53 16.28 -29.07 -1.95
N GLU A 54 15.97 -28.21 -2.92
CA GLU A 54 16.20 -26.77 -2.81
C GLU A 54 15.26 -26.14 -1.76
N MET A 55 13.99 -26.55 -1.70
CA MET A 55 13.04 -26.15 -0.65
C MET A 55 13.47 -26.65 0.74
N GLU A 56 13.96 -27.89 0.85
CA GLU A 56 14.44 -28.44 2.13
C GLU A 56 15.72 -27.73 2.62
N GLN A 57 16.63 -27.35 1.71
CA GLN A 57 17.77 -26.49 2.04
C GLN A 57 17.34 -25.10 2.50
N GLN A 58 16.36 -24.46 1.83
CA GLN A 58 15.80 -23.18 2.27
C GLN A 58 15.18 -23.29 3.66
N LYS A 59 14.42 -24.36 3.95
CA LYS A 59 13.85 -24.61 5.28
C LYS A 59 14.93 -24.70 6.36
N LEU A 60 16.01 -25.44 6.10
CA LEU A 60 17.16 -25.58 7.03
C LEU A 60 17.93 -24.26 7.22
N ILE A 61 17.93 -23.37 6.23
CA ILE A 61 18.48 -22.01 6.37
C ILE A 61 17.57 -21.16 7.27
N ILE A 62 16.25 -21.17 7.04
CA ILE A 62 15.27 -20.42 7.85
C ILE A 62 15.29 -20.88 9.31
N GLU A 63 15.33 -22.20 9.58
CA GLU A 63 15.44 -22.74 10.93
C GLU A 63 16.76 -22.31 11.62
N ARG A 64 17.88 -22.23 10.88
CA ARG A 64 19.16 -21.73 11.41
C ARG A 64 19.15 -20.22 11.69
N VAL A 65 18.48 -19.43 10.86
CA VAL A 65 18.30 -17.98 11.09
C VAL A 65 17.44 -17.76 12.32
N ASN A 66 16.24 -18.35 12.38
CA ASN A 66 15.33 -18.22 13.53
C ASN A 66 15.98 -18.68 14.83
N LYS A 67 16.76 -19.78 14.82
CA LYS A 67 17.47 -20.27 16.00
C LYS A 67 18.65 -19.38 16.44
N LYS A 68 19.19 -18.53 15.56
CA LYS A 68 20.11 -17.45 15.96
C LYS A 68 19.36 -16.26 16.56
N THR A 69 18.28 -15.81 15.91
CA THR A 69 17.46 -14.67 16.39
C THR A 69 16.89 -14.94 17.77
N ILE A 70 16.29 -16.12 18.00
CA ILE A 70 15.75 -16.53 19.31
C ILE A 70 16.85 -16.55 20.39
N ARG A 71 18.09 -16.93 20.03
CA ARG A 71 19.19 -16.95 21.00
C ARG A 71 19.63 -15.54 21.40
N ALA A 72 19.74 -14.62 20.44
CA ALA A 72 20.04 -13.22 20.73
C ALA A 72 18.92 -12.59 21.60
N GLN A 73 17.65 -12.86 21.30
CA GLN A 73 16.52 -12.38 22.07
C GLN A 73 16.58 -12.82 23.54
N VAL A 74 16.88 -14.10 23.80
CA VAL A 74 17.02 -14.63 25.17
C VAL A 74 18.22 -14.02 25.91
N GLU A 75 19.35 -13.80 25.21
CA GLU A 75 20.53 -13.17 25.80
C GLU A 75 20.29 -11.66 26.10
N GLU A 76 19.36 -10.98 25.42
CA GLU A 76 18.90 -9.62 25.73
C GLU A 76 17.84 -9.59 26.87
N ASP A 77 16.86 -10.50 26.84
CA ASP A 77 15.81 -10.61 27.86
C ASP A 77 16.38 -10.94 29.25
N GLU A 78 17.43 -11.78 29.32
CA GLU A 78 18.13 -12.09 30.57
C GLU A 78 18.87 -10.87 31.15
N GLN A 79 19.43 -10.01 30.29
CA GLN A 79 20.06 -8.74 30.74
C GLN A 79 19.02 -7.75 31.26
N LEU A 80 17.86 -7.65 30.60
CA LEU A 80 16.75 -6.80 31.03
C LEU A 80 16.17 -7.27 32.38
N ALA A 81 15.98 -8.58 32.56
CA ALA A 81 15.49 -9.16 33.82
C ALA A 81 16.44 -8.84 35.00
N ASN A 82 17.75 -8.95 34.80
CA ASN A 82 18.75 -8.60 35.82
C ASN A 82 18.73 -7.09 36.18
N ALA A 83 18.54 -6.20 35.20
CA ALA A 83 18.43 -4.75 35.47
C ALA A 83 17.15 -4.38 36.27
N ILE A 84 16.04 -5.07 36.02
CA ILE A 84 14.80 -4.90 36.78
C ILE A 84 14.97 -5.43 38.23
N GLN A 85 15.65 -6.56 38.40
CA GLN A 85 15.93 -7.13 39.73
C GLN A 85 16.78 -6.18 40.59
N LEU A 86 17.83 -5.57 40.01
CA LEU A 86 18.71 -4.62 40.70
C LEU A 86 18.01 -3.33 41.12
N SER A 87 17.08 -2.81 40.29
CA SER A 87 16.34 -1.58 40.62
C SER A 87 15.28 -1.79 41.71
N LEU A 88 14.72 -3.00 41.84
CA LEU A 88 13.76 -3.34 42.90
C LEU A 88 14.40 -3.36 44.30
N VAL A 89 15.66 -3.83 44.41
CA VAL A 89 16.43 -3.85 45.66
C VAL A 89 16.68 -2.43 46.19
N MET A 90 16.92 -1.46 45.30
CA MET A 90 17.25 -0.08 45.68
C MET A 90 16.04 0.72 46.20
N MET A 91 14.81 0.28 45.88
CA MET A 91 13.56 0.93 46.31
C MET A 91 13.08 0.52 47.71
N SER A 92 13.66 -0.51 48.32
CA SER A 92 13.08 -1.22 49.48
C SER A 92 13.55 -0.69 50.86
N SER A 93 14.27 0.43 50.91
CA SER A 93 15.06 0.85 52.08
C SER A 93 14.60 2.16 52.76
N LEU A 94 13.39 2.65 52.47
CA LEU A 94 12.93 3.99 52.88
C LEU A 94 11.51 4.03 53.49
N THR A 95 11.19 3.13 54.42
CA THR A 95 9.92 3.18 55.19
C THR A 95 10.11 2.81 56.67
N ASP A 96 10.24 3.81 57.54
CA ASP A 96 9.82 3.73 58.96
C ASP A 96 9.59 5.15 59.52
N GLY A 97 8.84 5.29 60.61
CA GLY A 97 8.72 6.53 61.40
C GLY A 97 7.38 7.27 61.31
N SER A 98 6.68 7.35 62.45
CA SER A 98 5.44 8.11 62.68
C SER A 98 5.23 8.24 64.21
N PRO A 99 4.41 9.17 64.74
CA PRO A 99 4.19 10.58 64.40
C PRO A 99 4.55 11.51 65.58
N HIS A 100 4.53 12.85 65.43
CA HIS A 100 4.04 13.74 66.52
C HIS A 100 3.67 15.18 66.10
N ASP A 101 2.74 15.71 66.90
CA ASP A 101 1.86 16.89 66.86
C ASP A 101 2.47 18.34 66.79
N SER A 102 1.57 19.31 66.58
CA SER A 102 1.52 20.67 67.18
C SER A 102 1.95 21.96 66.42
N SER A 103 0.97 22.51 65.67
CA SER A 103 0.44 23.90 65.85
C SER A 103 0.99 25.12 65.06
N LYS A 104 0.02 25.90 64.51
CA LYS A 104 -0.01 27.38 64.24
C LYS A 104 0.96 27.93 63.14
N SER A 105 0.67 29.04 62.44
CA SER A 105 -0.50 29.96 62.41
C SER A 105 -0.74 30.56 61.00
N ASP A 106 -1.79 31.39 60.87
CA ASP A 106 -2.38 31.95 59.65
C ASP A 106 -1.47 32.62 58.60
N ALA A 107 -1.84 32.41 57.34
CA ALA A 107 -1.74 33.40 56.27
C ALA A 107 -2.97 33.27 55.35
N SER A 108 -3.70 34.36 55.10
CA SER A 108 -5.02 34.33 54.45
C SER A 108 -4.94 34.26 52.91
N ALA A 109 -4.54 33.11 52.38
CA ALA A 109 -4.64 32.82 50.95
C ALA A 109 -6.10 32.47 50.56
N SER A 110 -6.74 33.32 49.77
CA SER A 110 -8.09 33.11 49.23
C SER A 110 -8.11 31.90 48.29
N LYS A 111 -8.76 30.83 48.73
CA LYS A 111 -8.81 29.54 48.02
C LYS A 111 -9.79 29.61 46.85
N ILE A 112 -9.32 29.64 45.60
CA ILE A 112 -10.16 29.67 44.40
C ILE A 112 -10.48 28.23 43.95
N CYS A 113 -11.77 27.89 43.80
CA CYS A 113 -12.20 26.58 43.33
C CYS A 113 -11.86 26.37 41.84
N ALA A 114 -11.08 25.33 41.52
CA ALA A 114 -10.63 25.04 40.16
C ALA A 114 -11.75 24.63 39.17
N GLY A 115 -12.94 24.29 39.64
CA GLY A 115 -14.08 23.88 38.78
C GLY A 115 -15.03 25.00 38.37
N CYS A 116 -15.13 26.09 39.15
CA CYS A 116 -15.96 27.25 38.85
C CYS A 116 -15.20 28.59 38.83
N ASN A 117 -13.91 28.56 39.19
CA ASN A 117 -13.01 29.71 39.28
C ASN A 117 -13.51 30.85 40.19
N THR A 118 -14.30 30.52 41.22
CA THR A 118 -14.75 31.45 42.27
C THR A 118 -14.02 31.20 43.58
N GLU A 119 -13.91 32.24 44.41
CA GLU A 119 -13.43 32.11 45.79
C GLU A 119 -14.33 31.18 46.63
N ILE A 120 -13.70 30.34 47.44
CA ILE A 120 -14.33 29.47 48.43
C ILE A 120 -14.37 30.22 49.77
N ARG A 121 -15.55 30.36 50.36
CA ARG A 121 -15.71 31.10 51.62
C ARG A 121 -15.23 30.29 52.82
N ILE A 122 -14.69 30.99 53.81
CA ILE A 122 -14.27 30.43 55.10
C ILE A 122 -15.44 29.67 55.73
N GLY A 123 -15.23 28.38 56.05
CA GLY A 123 -16.23 27.49 56.63
C GLY A 123 -17.03 26.63 55.63
N GLN A 124 -16.88 26.80 54.31
CA GLN A 124 -17.48 25.86 53.35
C GLN A 124 -16.75 24.52 53.32
N ARG A 125 -17.50 23.42 53.12
CA ARG A 125 -16.92 22.09 52.86
C ARG A 125 -16.18 22.11 51.52
N VAL A 126 -14.93 21.66 51.52
CA VAL A 126 -14.07 21.57 50.34
C VAL A 126 -13.55 20.15 50.13
N LEU A 127 -13.20 19.84 48.89
CA LEU A 127 -12.35 18.72 48.52
C LEU A 127 -10.95 19.25 48.19
N HIS A 128 -9.92 18.62 48.77
CA HIS A 128 -8.52 18.92 48.55
C HIS A 128 -7.87 17.73 47.81
N CYS A 129 -7.20 18.00 46.68
CA CYS A 129 -6.48 16.97 45.92
C CYS A 129 -5.23 17.60 45.28
N ASN A 130 -4.04 17.08 45.59
CA ASN A 130 -2.74 17.52 45.05
C ASN A 130 -2.54 19.05 45.11
N GLY A 131 -2.91 19.67 46.24
CA GLY A 131 -2.86 21.13 46.46
C GLY A 131 -4.04 21.92 45.86
N ILE A 132 -4.78 21.35 44.90
CA ILE A 132 -5.93 21.97 44.24
C ILE A 132 -7.19 21.82 45.11
N VAL A 133 -8.05 22.83 45.09
CA VAL A 133 -9.30 22.91 45.88
C VAL A 133 -10.55 22.93 44.99
N TRP A 134 -11.57 22.21 45.44
CA TRP A 134 -12.85 22.07 44.74
C TRP A 134 -14.03 22.21 45.72
N HIS A 135 -15.10 22.89 45.31
CA HIS A 135 -16.41 22.64 45.89
C HIS A 135 -16.82 21.19 45.56
N PRO A 136 -17.45 20.44 46.48
CA PRO A 136 -17.90 19.07 46.21
C PRO A 136 -18.71 18.93 44.92
N GLU A 137 -19.63 19.86 44.68
CA GLU A 137 -20.50 19.96 43.51
C GLU A 137 -19.76 20.33 42.20
N CYS A 138 -18.56 20.92 42.29
CA CYS A 138 -17.77 21.30 41.12
C CYS A 138 -16.83 20.19 40.61
N LEU A 139 -16.68 19.08 41.35
CA LEU A 139 -15.83 17.96 40.95
C LEU A 139 -16.55 17.05 39.92
N ILE A 140 -16.86 17.62 38.75
CA ILE A 140 -17.64 16.97 37.69
C ILE A 140 -16.70 16.34 36.66
N CYS A 141 -16.88 15.04 36.34
CA CYS A 141 -16.07 14.34 35.35
C CYS A 141 -16.24 14.95 33.95
N HIS A 142 -15.12 15.32 33.32
CA HIS A 142 -15.13 16.01 32.03
C HIS A 142 -15.71 15.14 30.89
N ALA A 143 -15.58 13.81 30.95
CA ALA A 143 -16.08 12.92 29.90
C ALA A 143 -17.60 12.70 29.95
N CYS A 144 -18.15 12.32 31.12
CA CYS A 144 -19.58 11.96 31.25
C CYS A 144 -20.47 13.07 31.83
N LYS A 145 -19.87 14.20 32.26
CA LYS A 145 -20.54 15.33 32.92
C LYS A 145 -21.29 14.99 34.22
N GLN A 146 -20.99 13.83 34.82
CA GLN A 146 -21.52 13.41 36.13
C GLN A 146 -20.51 13.70 37.25
N LEU A 147 -21.03 13.86 38.47
CA LEU A 147 -20.22 14.11 39.65
C LEU A 147 -19.23 12.96 39.92
N ILE A 148 -18.00 13.29 40.27
CA ILE A 148 -17.02 12.34 40.81
C ILE A 148 -17.34 12.16 42.29
N ARG A 149 -17.74 10.95 42.66
CA ARG A 149 -17.96 10.51 44.05
C ARG A 149 -16.95 9.46 44.50
N ASP A 150 -16.07 9.05 43.59
CA ASP A 150 -14.97 8.12 43.83
C ASP A 150 -13.90 8.85 44.66
N ASP A 151 -13.37 8.21 45.72
CA ASP A 151 -12.28 8.80 46.54
C ASP A 151 -10.98 9.01 45.72
N GLU A 152 -10.82 8.26 44.63
CA GLU A 152 -9.74 8.39 43.67
C GLU A 152 -10.25 8.76 42.27
N PHE A 153 -9.68 9.79 41.67
CA PHE A 153 -9.97 10.21 40.30
C PHE A 153 -8.71 10.61 39.55
N ILE A 154 -8.80 10.73 38.23
CA ILE A 154 -7.64 11.04 37.38
C ILE A 154 -7.73 12.47 36.88
N LEU A 155 -6.68 13.25 37.11
CA LEU A 155 -6.41 14.53 36.48
C LEU A 155 -5.52 14.30 35.25
N SER A 156 -5.96 14.74 34.07
CA SER A 156 -5.19 14.72 32.82
C SER A 156 -5.50 16.02 32.06
N GLU A 157 -4.47 16.75 31.61
CA GLU A 157 -4.64 18.04 30.90
C GLU A 157 -5.51 19.06 31.67
N ASN A 158 -5.32 19.16 32.99
CA ASN A 158 -6.13 19.95 33.92
C ASN A 158 -7.64 19.65 33.89
N ARG A 159 -8.03 18.45 33.43
CA ARG A 159 -9.41 17.94 33.44
C ARG A 159 -9.52 16.70 34.33
N GLN A 160 -10.54 16.68 35.16
CA GLN A 160 -10.86 15.62 36.11
C GLN A 160 -11.78 14.55 35.48
N TYR A 161 -11.53 13.28 35.80
CA TYR A 161 -12.25 12.13 35.25
C TYR A 161 -12.39 11.01 36.29
N HIS A 162 -13.53 10.31 36.34
CA HIS A 162 -13.60 9.00 37.03
C HIS A 162 -12.53 8.06 36.49
N ARG A 163 -11.94 7.19 37.33
CA ARG A 163 -10.92 6.22 36.89
C ARG A 163 -11.41 5.36 35.70
N THR A 164 -12.69 5.03 35.68
CA THR A 164 -13.36 4.28 34.60
C THR A 164 -13.55 5.11 33.32
N CYS A 165 -13.88 6.40 33.44
CA CYS A 165 -14.06 7.29 32.30
C CYS A 165 -12.73 7.61 31.60
N HIS A 166 -11.69 7.96 32.36
CA HIS A 166 -10.35 8.18 31.80
C HIS A 166 -9.80 6.92 31.11
N ARG A 167 -10.01 5.74 31.71
CA ARG A 167 -9.65 4.45 31.11
C ARG A 167 -10.35 4.25 29.77
N LYS A 168 -11.67 4.47 29.70
CA LYS A 168 -12.46 4.36 28.45
C LYS A 168 -12.03 5.37 27.38
N MET A 169 -11.55 6.56 27.76
CA MET A 169 -11.01 7.55 26.81
C MET A 169 -9.66 7.14 26.20
N ARG A 170 -8.88 6.26 26.85
CA ARG A 170 -7.58 5.76 26.33
C ARG A 170 -7.66 4.40 25.63
N TYR A 171 -8.83 3.75 25.57
CA TYR A 171 -8.98 2.49 24.86
C TYR A 171 -9.16 2.76 23.35
N PRO A 172 -8.23 2.36 22.48
CA PRO A 172 -8.38 2.57 21.04
C PRO A 172 -9.55 1.76 20.51
N LYS A 173 -10.22 2.31 19.49
CA LYS A 173 -11.21 1.58 18.70
C LYS A 173 -10.60 1.06 17.42
N CYS A 174 -11.00 -0.14 17.03
CA CYS A 174 -10.63 -0.71 15.75
C CYS A 174 -11.41 0.00 14.63
N TYR A 175 -10.70 0.59 13.68
CA TYR A 175 -11.21 1.19 12.46
C TYR A 175 -12.05 0.22 11.62
N VAL A 176 -11.65 -1.06 11.59
CA VAL A 176 -12.35 -2.10 10.83
C VAL A 176 -13.64 -2.52 11.52
N CYS A 177 -13.60 -3.01 12.76
CA CYS A 177 -14.79 -3.59 13.42
C CYS A 177 -15.59 -2.61 14.29
N ASN A 178 -15.13 -1.38 14.49
CA ASN A 178 -15.70 -0.31 15.33
C ASN A 178 -15.88 -0.64 16.84
N ASN A 179 -15.36 -1.78 17.28
CA ASN A 179 -15.29 -2.15 18.69
C ASN A 179 -14.04 -1.54 19.35
N PHE A 180 -14.01 -1.49 20.67
CA PHE A 180 -12.75 -1.29 21.39
C PHE A 180 -11.80 -2.47 21.12
N ILE A 181 -10.51 -2.19 20.96
CA ILE A 181 -9.49 -3.22 20.79
C ILE A 181 -9.33 -3.97 22.13
N PRO A 182 -9.28 -5.32 22.15
CA PRO A 182 -9.16 -6.09 23.39
C PRO A 182 -7.90 -5.76 24.21
N TYR A 183 -7.99 -5.97 25.51
CA TYR A 183 -6.86 -5.96 26.44
C TYR A 183 -6.41 -7.41 26.68
N THR A 184 -5.17 -7.74 26.31
CA THR A 184 -4.49 -9.03 26.59
C THR A 184 -3.70 -8.92 27.90
N HIS A 185 -2.99 -9.97 28.32
CA HIS A 185 -2.12 -9.88 29.50
C HIS A 185 -0.94 -8.91 29.34
N ASP A 186 -0.55 -8.61 28.10
CA ASP A 186 0.59 -7.73 27.75
C ASP A 186 0.16 -6.27 27.53
N GLY A 187 -1.14 -5.98 27.55
CA GLY A 187 -1.70 -4.65 27.31
C GLY A 187 -2.70 -4.62 26.16
N ILE A 188 -2.63 -3.60 25.29
CA ILE A 188 -3.50 -3.45 24.13
C ILE A 188 -2.64 -3.50 22.87
N GLU A 189 -2.53 -4.69 22.25
CA GLU A 189 -1.90 -4.83 20.95
C GLU A 189 -2.83 -4.31 19.84
N TYR A 190 -2.30 -3.46 18.96
CA TYR A 190 -2.96 -3.04 17.74
C TYR A 190 -1.96 -2.95 16.58
N ARG A 191 -2.50 -2.93 15.37
CA ARG A 191 -1.80 -2.51 14.15
C ARG A 191 -2.30 -1.13 13.76
N GLU A 192 -1.51 -0.42 12.97
CA GLU A 192 -1.82 0.95 12.56
C GLU A 192 -1.48 1.12 11.08
N HIS A 193 -2.36 1.74 10.30
CA HIS A 193 -2.08 1.99 8.89
C HIS A 193 -1.03 3.12 8.77
N PRO A 194 0.10 2.94 8.06
CA PRO A 194 1.24 3.85 8.16
C PRO A 194 0.96 5.31 7.75
N PHE A 195 0.11 5.54 6.74
CA PHE A 195 -0.38 6.89 6.39
C PHE A 195 -1.65 7.32 7.15
N TRP A 196 -2.71 6.49 7.18
CA TRP A 196 -4.03 6.92 7.66
C TRP A 196 -4.20 6.95 9.19
N GLU A 197 -3.17 6.64 9.99
CA GLU A 197 -3.20 6.59 11.48
C GLU A 197 -4.35 5.72 12.05
N GLN A 198 -4.77 4.72 11.28
CA GLN A 198 -5.97 3.94 11.57
C GLN A 198 -5.66 2.77 12.50
N LYS A 199 -6.13 2.92 13.73
CA LYS A 199 -6.20 1.91 14.82
C LYS A 199 -6.83 0.58 14.39
N TYR A 200 -6.21 -0.60 14.35
CA TYR A 200 -6.98 -1.85 14.11
C TYR A 200 -6.49 -3.10 14.87
N CYS A 201 -7.40 -4.05 15.08
CA CYS A 201 -7.08 -5.35 15.70
C CYS A 201 -6.15 -6.17 14.78
N PRO A 202 -5.06 -6.78 15.29
CA PRO A 202 -4.12 -7.57 14.46
C PRO A 202 -4.78 -8.73 13.68
N SER A 203 -5.90 -9.26 14.17
CA SER A 203 -6.67 -10.28 13.46
C SER A 203 -7.13 -9.86 12.06
N HIS A 204 -7.30 -8.56 11.79
CA HIS A 204 -7.69 -8.07 10.46
C HIS A 204 -6.57 -8.10 9.42
N GLU A 205 -5.34 -8.47 9.80
CA GLU A 205 -4.28 -8.83 8.85
C GLU A 205 -4.55 -10.18 8.17
N ASN A 206 -5.33 -11.07 8.83
CA ASN A 206 -5.46 -12.48 8.46
C ASN A 206 -6.91 -12.99 8.30
N ASP A 207 -7.93 -12.23 8.72
CA ASP A 207 -9.35 -12.66 8.69
C ASP A 207 -10.07 -12.48 7.33
N GLY A 208 -9.34 -12.08 6.29
CA GLY A 208 -9.90 -11.78 4.97
C GLY A 208 -10.51 -10.37 4.83
N THR A 209 -10.34 -9.48 5.80
CA THR A 209 -10.66 -8.05 5.66
C THR A 209 -10.00 -7.49 4.41
N SER A 210 -10.81 -6.90 3.52
CA SER A 210 -10.33 -6.46 2.21
C SER A 210 -9.52 -5.17 2.31
N LYS A 211 -8.33 -5.17 1.71
CA LYS A 211 -7.45 -4.00 1.59
C LYS A 211 -7.78 -3.20 0.30
N CYS A 212 -7.61 -1.88 0.34
CA CYS A 212 -7.70 -1.03 -0.85
C CYS A 212 -6.44 -1.24 -1.72
N TYR A 213 -6.62 -1.61 -2.98
CA TYR A 213 -5.53 -1.91 -3.91
C TYR A 213 -4.53 -0.75 -4.11
N SER A 214 -5.00 0.50 -3.99
CA SER A 214 -4.17 1.69 -4.26
C SER A 214 -3.61 2.37 -3.02
N CYS A 215 -4.40 2.51 -1.94
CA CYS A 215 -4.01 3.29 -0.75
C CYS A 215 -3.95 2.47 0.54
N GLU A 216 -3.90 1.13 0.42
CA GLU A 216 -3.63 0.15 1.48
C GLU A 216 -4.62 0.14 2.67
N LYS A 217 -5.61 1.03 2.67
CA LYS A 217 -6.69 1.19 3.64
C LYS A 217 -7.55 -0.09 3.76
N LEU A 218 -7.70 -0.64 4.97
CA LEU A 218 -8.59 -1.77 5.23
C LEU A 218 -10.07 -1.35 5.18
N GLN A 219 -10.95 -2.23 4.69
CA GLN A 219 -12.38 -1.98 4.53
C GLN A 219 -13.12 -2.04 5.89
N PRO A 220 -13.78 -0.96 6.34
CA PRO A 220 -14.58 -0.99 7.57
C PRO A 220 -15.82 -1.88 7.46
N LYS A 221 -16.20 -2.50 8.57
CA LYS A 221 -17.40 -3.32 8.69
C LYS A 221 -18.65 -2.48 8.46
N GLY A 222 -19.43 -2.86 7.46
CA GLY A 222 -20.63 -2.12 7.01
C GLY A 222 -20.38 -1.18 5.82
N CYS A 223 -19.12 -0.78 5.57
CA CYS A 223 -18.75 -0.14 4.30
C CYS A 223 -18.63 -1.19 3.19
N LYS A 224 -18.81 -0.75 1.93
CA LYS A 224 -18.57 -1.57 0.73
C LYS A 224 -17.48 -0.92 -0.12
N TYR A 225 -16.43 -1.66 -0.43
CA TYR A 225 -15.44 -1.26 -1.43
C TYR A 225 -15.94 -1.60 -2.84
N ASN A 226 -15.53 -0.79 -3.81
CA ASN A 226 -15.85 -1.00 -5.22
C ASN A 226 -14.90 -2.05 -5.80
N SER A 227 -15.41 -2.95 -6.62
CA SER A 227 -14.59 -4.02 -7.25
C SER A 227 -14.52 -3.84 -8.77
N LEU A 228 -13.37 -4.13 -9.37
CA LEU A 228 -13.22 -4.32 -10.81
C LEU A 228 -13.43 -5.80 -11.18
N LYS A 229 -13.56 -6.11 -12.49
CA LYS A 229 -13.76 -7.48 -12.98
C LYS A 229 -12.59 -8.41 -12.65
N ASP A 230 -11.39 -7.86 -12.62
CA ASP A 230 -10.12 -8.52 -12.25
C ASP A 230 -9.96 -8.77 -10.73
N GLY A 231 -11.02 -8.56 -9.94
CA GLY A 231 -11.06 -8.79 -8.50
C GLY A 231 -10.49 -7.67 -7.62
N ARG A 232 -9.79 -6.67 -8.18
CA ARG A 232 -9.19 -5.58 -7.38
C ARG A 232 -10.27 -4.75 -6.68
N ARG A 233 -10.06 -4.48 -5.39
CA ARG A 233 -10.99 -3.74 -4.51
C ARG A 233 -10.44 -2.37 -4.15
N PHE A 234 -11.30 -1.35 -4.18
CA PHE A 234 -10.94 0.05 -3.98
C PHE A 234 -11.88 0.71 -2.97
N CYS A 235 -11.31 1.50 -2.06
CA CYS A 235 -12.11 2.43 -1.25
C CYS A 235 -12.82 3.46 -2.16
N PRO A 236 -13.95 4.05 -1.72
CA PRO A 236 -14.67 5.06 -2.49
C PRO A 236 -13.78 6.19 -3.01
N GLU A 237 -12.82 6.64 -2.21
CA GLU A 237 -11.89 7.73 -2.51
C GLU A 237 -10.94 7.38 -3.67
N CYS A 238 -10.25 6.23 -3.63
CA CYS A 238 -9.42 5.79 -4.75
C CYS A 238 -10.27 5.53 -6.01
N PHE A 239 -11.48 4.98 -5.82
CA PHE A 239 -12.35 4.65 -6.94
C PHE A 239 -12.85 5.90 -7.69
N SER A 240 -13.03 7.06 -7.03
CA SER A 240 -13.51 8.28 -7.70
C SER A 240 -12.49 8.86 -8.69
N PHE A 241 -11.19 8.78 -8.41
CA PHE A 241 -10.13 9.40 -9.24
C PHE A 241 -9.54 8.46 -10.31
N ARG A 242 -10.16 7.31 -10.56
CA ARG A 242 -9.58 6.24 -11.41
C ARG A 242 -9.55 6.56 -12.91
N ILE A 243 -8.47 6.18 -13.57
CA ILE A 243 -8.31 6.25 -15.03
C ILE A 243 -8.76 4.92 -15.67
N MET A 244 -9.78 4.98 -16.53
CA MET A 244 -10.39 3.82 -17.20
C MET A 244 -10.22 3.83 -18.74
N ASP A 245 -9.67 4.89 -19.30
CA ASP A 245 -9.66 5.15 -20.75
C ASP A 245 -8.38 5.91 -21.12
N ILE A 246 -7.72 5.50 -22.22
CA ILE A 246 -6.44 6.07 -22.66
C ILE A 246 -6.54 7.58 -22.94
N ASN A 247 -7.72 8.08 -23.33
CA ASN A 247 -7.96 9.52 -23.55
C ASN A 247 -7.89 10.35 -22.25
N LYS A 248 -8.00 9.71 -21.07
CA LYS A 248 -7.74 10.34 -19.76
C LYS A 248 -6.30 10.14 -19.28
N CYS A 249 -5.58 9.17 -19.85
CA CYS A 249 -4.19 8.88 -19.54
C CYS A 249 -3.22 9.76 -20.35
N GLN A 250 -3.54 10.05 -21.63
CA GLN A 250 -2.66 10.85 -22.49
C GLN A 250 -2.32 12.24 -21.88
N PRO A 251 -3.28 13.06 -21.39
CA PRO A 251 -2.94 14.36 -20.78
C PRO A 251 -2.19 14.25 -19.43
N LEU A 252 -2.07 13.05 -18.86
CA LEU A 252 -1.21 12.76 -17.71
C LEU A 252 0.19 12.33 -18.17
N PHE A 253 0.29 11.60 -19.28
CA PHE A 253 1.56 11.25 -19.93
C PHE A 253 2.28 12.49 -20.45
N ASP A 254 1.58 13.36 -21.20
CA ASP A 254 2.13 14.59 -21.77
C ASP A 254 2.71 15.48 -20.66
N GLU A 255 1.98 15.60 -19.55
CA GLU A 255 2.33 16.33 -18.33
C GLU A 255 3.57 15.75 -17.60
N ILE A 256 3.81 14.44 -17.73
CA ILE A 256 5.01 13.76 -17.22
C ILE A 256 6.19 13.89 -18.21
N GLN A 257 5.94 13.87 -19.53
CA GLN A 257 6.97 14.20 -20.53
C GLN A 257 7.51 15.63 -20.32
N GLU A 258 6.65 16.60 -19.99
CA GLU A 258 7.11 17.92 -19.57
C GLU A 258 7.91 17.89 -18.26
N PHE A 259 7.54 17.05 -17.30
CA PHE A 259 8.29 16.92 -16.04
C PHE A 259 9.70 16.39 -16.28
N PHE A 260 9.85 15.36 -17.10
CA PHE A 260 11.15 14.87 -17.57
C PHE A 260 11.93 15.95 -18.34
N ALA A 261 11.27 16.72 -19.21
CA ALA A 261 11.89 17.86 -19.89
C ALA A 261 12.39 18.95 -18.91
N ARG A 262 11.66 19.22 -17.81
CA ARG A 262 12.08 20.11 -16.72
C ARG A 262 13.25 19.56 -15.90
N LEU A 263 13.45 18.24 -15.88
CA LEU A 263 14.65 17.59 -15.32
C LEU A 263 15.84 17.53 -16.31
N HIS A 264 15.70 18.16 -17.49
CA HIS A 264 16.63 18.07 -18.64
C HIS A 264 16.77 16.66 -19.24
N MET A 265 15.84 15.75 -18.94
CA MET A 265 15.81 14.35 -19.39
C MET A 265 14.85 14.21 -20.57
N LYS A 266 15.28 14.66 -21.76
CA LYS A 266 14.46 14.54 -22.98
C LYS A 266 14.47 13.11 -23.53
N PHE A 267 13.41 12.79 -24.28
CA PHE A 267 13.29 11.56 -25.07
C PHE A 267 13.32 11.92 -26.55
N ASP A 268 14.30 11.39 -27.28
CA ASP A 268 14.38 11.55 -28.74
C ASP A 268 13.45 10.56 -29.48
N GLN A 269 13.08 9.46 -28.81
CA GLN A 269 12.11 8.48 -29.28
C GLN A 269 10.69 8.82 -28.79
N LYS A 270 9.68 8.63 -29.65
CA LYS A 270 8.28 8.52 -29.20
C LYS A 270 8.04 7.12 -28.63
N ILE A 271 7.64 7.05 -27.36
CA ILE A 271 7.26 5.80 -26.69
C ILE A 271 5.73 5.77 -26.59
N PRO A 272 5.03 4.73 -27.07
CA PRO A 272 3.58 4.62 -26.93
C PRO A 272 3.18 4.20 -25.50
N LEU A 273 2.24 4.93 -24.91
CA LEU A 273 1.58 4.56 -23.66
C LEU A 273 0.34 3.69 -23.93
N VAL A 274 0.16 2.62 -23.16
CA VAL A 274 -0.93 1.66 -23.34
C VAL A 274 -1.58 1.30 -22.00
N LEU A 275 -2.93 1.29 -21.95
CA LEU A 275 -3.68 0.76 -20.81
C LEU A 275 -4.06 -0.71 -21.06
N VAL A 276 -3.69 -1.57 -20.12
CA VAL A 276 -3.85 -3.03 -20.20
C VAL A 276 -4.60 -3.60 -19.01
N GLU A 277 -5.18 -4.79 -19.19
CA GLU A 277 -5.72 -5.63 -18.12
C GLU A 277 -4.56 -6.37 -17.39
N ARG A 278 -4.79 -6.98 -16.22
CA ARG A 278 -3.70 -7.60 -15.44
C ARG A 278 -3.11 -8.80 -16.19
N GLU A 279 -3.99 -9.59 -16.78
CA GLU A 279 -3.68 -10.80 -17.52
C GLU A 279 -2.75 -10.46 -18.69
N ALA A 280 -3.06 -9.37 -19.42
CA ALA A 280 -2.26 -8.84 -20.51
C ALA A 280 -0.93 -8.20 -20.08
N LEU A 281 -0.82 -7.72 -18.82
CA LEU A 281 0.43 -7.24 -18.24
C LEU A 281 1.32 -8.40 -17.78
N ASN A 282 0.73 -9.49 -17.26
CA ASN A 282 1.45 -10.71 -16.90
C ASN A 282 1.98 -11.44 -18.15
N GLU A 283 1.15 -11.59 -19.19
CA GLU A 283 1.56 -12.10 -20.52
C GLU A 283 2.78 -11.33 -21.08
N ALA A 284 2.85 -10.02 -20.85
CA ALA A 284 3.97 -9.19 -21.28
C ALA A 284 5.26 -9.45 -20.50
N LEU A 285 5.14 -9.58 -19.17
CA LEU A 285 6.26 -9.84 -18.25
C LEU A 285 6.91 -11.20 -18.52
N GLU A 286 6.12 -12.25 -18.72
CA GLU A 286 6.61 -13.60 -19.04
C GLU A 286 7.43 -13.62 -20.34
N GLY A 287 7.16 -12.70 -21.27
CA GLY A 287 7.91 -12.53 -22.51
C GLY A 287 9.13 -11.60 -22.43
N GLU A 288 9.39 -10.91 -21.32
CA GLU A 288 10.50 -9.95 -21.21
C GLU A 288 11.68 -10.51 -20.39
N LYS A 289 12.77 -10.84 -21.09
CA LYS A 289 13.94 -11.55 -20.55
C LYS A 289 14.79 -10.77 -19.53
N ASN A 290 14.50 -9.49 -19.31
CA ASN A 290 15.27 -8.58 -18.47
C ASN A 290 14.44 -7.99 -17.30
N GLY A 291 13.26 -8.53 -17.00
CA GLY A 291 12.40 -8.03 -15.93
C GLY A 291 12.91 -8.38 -14.51
N HIS A 292 13.07 -7.37 -13.65
CA HIS A 292 13.43 -7.55 -12.24
C HIS A 292 12.18 -7.52 -11.34
N HIS A 293 11.53 -8.67 -11.19
CA HIS A 293 10.20 -8.76 -10.57
C HIS A 293 10.24 -8.79 -9.03
N HIS A 294 9.85 -7.70 -8.35
CA HIS A 294 9.49 -7.77 -6.92
C HIS A 294 8.36 -6.84 -6.45
N LEU A 295 7.17 -7.03 -7.02
CA LEU A 295 5.90 -6.69 -6.39
C LEU A 295 5.01 -7.94 -6.39
N SER A 296 4.05 -8.04 -5.46
CA SER A 296 3.06 -9.13 -5.46
C SER A 296 2.07 -9.04 -6.62
N GLU A 297 1.90 -7.85 -7.20
CA GLU A 297 1.39 -7.64 -8.55
C GLU A 297 2.14 -6.46 -9.18
N THR A 298 2.73 -6.65 -10.37
CA THR A 298 3.30 -5.57 -11.18
C THR A 298 2.20 -4.64 -11.70
N ARG A 299 2.49 -3.35 -11.84
CA ARG A 299 1.47 -2.30 -12.13
C ARG A 299 1.77 -1.43 -13.36
N GLY A 300 3.00 -1.48 -13.87
CA GLY A 300 3.42 -0.93 -15.16
C GLY A 300 4.51 -1.82 -15.77
N LEU A 301 4.87 -1.57 -17.03
CA LEU A 301 6.02 -2.22 -17.67
C LEU A 301 6.60 -1.38 -18.83
N CYS A 302 7.92 -1.17 -18.82
CA CYS A 302 8.70 -0.60 -19.92
C CYS A 302 9.20 -1.69 -20.89
N LEU A 303 8.32 -2.18 -21.76
CA LEU A 303 8.61 -3.27 -22.71
C LEU A 303 9.67 -2.88 -23.76
N SER A 304 10.65 -3.77 -23.97
CA SER A 304 11.75 -3.64 -24.95
C SER A 304 11.71 -4.60 -26.14
N GLU A 305 10.84 -5.62 -26.14
CA GLU A 305 10.76 -6.65 -27.19
C GLU A 305 9.47 -6.60 -28.03
N GLU A 306 9.37 -7.44 -29.08
CA GLU A 306 8.18 -7.54 -29.95
C GLU A 306 7.13 -8.50 -29.36
N GLN A 307 5.91 -8.02 -29.13
CA GLN A 307 4.82 -8.78 -28.50
C GLN A 307 3.43 -8.44 -29.10
N ILE A 308 2.41 -9.27 -28.83
CA ILE A 308 1.00 -9.03 -29.21
C ILE A 308 0.16 -9.07 -27.93
N ILE A 309 -0.44 -7.93 -27.54
CA ILE A 309 -1.01 -7.73 -26.21
C ILE A 309 -2.45 -7.19 -26.29
N ARG A 310 -3.29 -7.56 -25.31
CA ARG A 310 -4.68 -7.08 -25.23
C ARG A 310 -4.76 -5.70 -24.60
N VAL A 311 -5.24 -4.73 -25.38
CA VAL A 311 -5.31 -3.31 -25.02
C VAL A 311 -6.75 -2.86 -24.84
N ILE A 312 -7.00 -2.04 -23.82
CA ILE A 312 -8.34 -1.52 -23.50
C ILE A 312 -8.74 -0.41 -24.48
N ARG A 313 -9.88 -0.57 -25.16
CA ARG A 313 -10.40 0.43 -26.11
C ARG A 313 -11.24 1.51 -25.44
N ARG A 314 -11.24 2.67 -26.10
CA ARG A 314 -12.09 3.84 -25.82
C ARG A 314 -13.57 3.47 -25.64
N ARG A 315 -14.22 4.02 -24.61
CA ARG A 315 -15.66 3.85 -24.40
C ARG A 315 -16.47 4.66 -25.42
N LYS A 316 -17.46 4.04 -26.08
CA LYS A 316 -18.55 4.80 -26.73
C LYS A 316 -19.50 5.33 -25.63
N PRO A 317 -20.08 6.54 -25.77
CA PRO A 317 -21.21 6.94 -24.94
C PRO A 317 -22.39 6.01 -25.24
N ILE A 318 -22.95 5.39 -24.20
CA ILE A 318 -24.17 4.58 -24.28
C ILE A 318 -25.10 5.04 -23.14
N ASP A 319 -26.39 5.01 -23.42
CA ASP A 319 -27.43 5.65 -22.60
C ASP A 319 -27.71 4.92 -21.27
N ARG A 320 -28.58 5.52 -20.45
CA ARG A 320 -28.85 5.10 -19.07
C ARG A 320 -29.55 3.73 -18.96
N GLY A 321 -28.78 2.67 -18.75
CA GLY A 321 -29.32 1.37 -18.34
C GLY A 321 -28.24 0.38 -17.88
N HIS A 322 -28.42 -0.18 -16.67
CA HIS A 322 -27.70 -1.34 -16.09
C HIS A 322 -26.16 -1.40 -16.29
N SER A 323 -25.41 -0.87 -15.33
CA SER A 323 -23.94 -0.91 -15.31
C SER A 323 -23.36 -2.29 -14.97
N THR A 324 -23.21 -3.18 -15.95
CA THR A 324 -22.07 -4.12 -15.97
C THR A 324 -20.87 -3.42 -16.61
N LEU A 325 -19.75 -3.35 -15.90
CA LEU A 325 -18.55 -2.62 -16.32
C LEU A 325 -17.69 -3.47 -17.27
N ASP A 326 -18.22 -3.72 -18.46
CA ASP A 326 -17.45 -4.25 -19.58
C ASP A 326 -16.62 -3.14 -20.25
N MET A 327 -15.32 -3.42 -20.39
CA MET A 327 -14.38 -2.61 -21.17
C MET A 327 -13.91 -3.49 -22.35
N PRO A 328 -14.17 -3.10 -23.61
CA PRO A 328 -13.80 -3.92 -24.75
C PRO A 328 -12.29 -3.85 -25.00
N THR A 329 -11.61 -4.99 -24.98
CA THR A 329 -10.19 -5.10 -25.38
C THR A 329 -10.02 -5.42 -26.87
N GLN A 330 -8.81 -5.21 -27.39
CA GLN A 330 -8.40 -5.61 -28.73
C GLN A 330 -6.89 -5.99 -28.72
N PRO A 331 -6.46 -7.03 -29.45
CA PRO A 331 -5.03 -7.30 -29.64
C PRO A 331 -4.35 -6.17 -30.42
N LEU A 332 -3.25 -5.67 -29.87
CA LEU A 332 -2.31 -4.76 -30.52
C LEU A 332 -1.00 -5.50 -30.76
N LYS A 333 -0.55 -5.58 -32.02
CA LYS A 333 0.82 -6.02 -32.33
C LYS A 333 1.78 -4.84 -32.15
N LEU A 334 2.80 -5.03 -31.32
CA LEU A 334 3.85 -4.06 -31.04
C LEU A 334 5.15 -4.54 -31.67
N ALA A 335 5.43 -4.07 -32.89
CA ALA A 335 6.68 -4.38 -33.59
C ALA A 335 7.85 -3.64 -32.94
N ARG A 336 9.00 -4.32 -32.78
CA ARG A 336 10.21 -3.72 -32.21
C ARG A 336 10.85 -2.76 -33.22
N SER A 337 10.57 -1.47 -33.07
CA SER A 337 11.11 -0.39 -33.93
C SER A 337 12.35 0.30 -33.35
N CYS A 338 12.73 -0.02 -32.11
CA CYS A 338 13.65 0.74 -31.28
C CYS A 338 14.03 -0.06 -30.00
N GLU A 339 14.68 0.58 -29.02
CA GLU A 339 15.12 -0.03 -27.76
C GLU A 339 14.02 -0.09 -26.68
N VAL A 340 13.00 0.77 -26.78
CA VAL A 340 11.82 0.78 -25.89
C VAL A 340 10.57 0.74 -26.76
N THR A 341 9.92 -0.43 -26.81
CA THR A 341 8.76 -0.70 -27.67
C THR A 341 7.49 -0.01 -27.16
N ALA A 342 7.23 -0.04 -25.85
CA ALA A 342 6.03 0.57 -25.24
C ALA A 342 6.16 0.75 -23.72
N ILE A 343 5.29 1.59 -23.14
CA ILE A 343 5.01 1.60 -21.70
C ILE A 343 3.58 1.12 -21.47
N PHE A 344 3.42 0.09 -20.64
CA PHE A 344 2.14 -0.44 -20.20
C PHE A 344 1.82 0.06 -18.80
N ILE A 345 0.55 0.34 -18.52
CA ILE A 345 0.06 0.67 -17.19
C ILE A 345 -1.24 -0.10 -16.94
N LEU A 346 -1.33 -0.71 -15.76
CA LEU A 346 -2.53 -1.41 -15.31
C LEU A 346 -3.69 -0.42 -15.14
N TYR A 347 -4.80 -0.66 -15.82
CA TYR A 347 -5.96 0.24 -15.80
C TYR A 347 -6.64 0.36 -14.43
N GLY A 348 -7.52 1.35 -14.26
CA GLY A 348 -8.40 1.46 -13.09
C GLY A 348 -7.74 2.03 -11.83
N LEU A 349 -6.49 2.48 -11.91
CA LEU A 349 -5.77 3.14 -10.83
C LEU A 349 -6.11 4.65 -10.72
N PRO A 350 -6.06 5.25 -9.52
CA PRO A 350 -6.24 6.71 -9.32
C PRO A 350 -5.24 7.55 -10.13
N ARG A 351 -5.64 8.74 -10.64
CA ARG A 351 -4.79 9.64 -11.46
C ARG A 351 -3.36 9.76 -10.93
N LEU A 352 -3.19 10.08 -9.64
CA LEU A 352 -1.85 10.27 -9.05
C LEU A 352 -1.03 8.99 -8.96
N LEU A 353 -1.63 7.84 -8.63
CA LEU A 353 -0.93 6.56 -8.63
C LEU A 353 -0.57 6.11 -10.06
N THR A 354 -1.46 6.33 -11.03
CA THR A 354 -1.18 6.10 -12.45
C THR A 354 0.00 6.95 -12.91
N GLY A 355 0.06 8.21 -12.50
CA GLY A 355 1.13 9.15 -12.86
C GLY A 355 2.48 8.83 -12.22
N SER A 356 2.49 8.37 -10.96
CA SER A 356 3.73 7.93 -10.32
C SER A 356 4.29 6.66 -10.98
N ILE A 357 3.43 5.72 -11.39
CA ILE A 357 3.86 4.53 -12.14
C ILE A 357 4.36 4.94 -13.54
N ILE A 358 3.67 5.82 -14.27
CA ILE A 358 4.17 6.34 -15.57
C ILE A 358 5.55 6.99 -15.40
N ALA A 359 5.76 7.79 -14.35
CA ALA A 359 7.05 8.42 -14.08
C ALA A 359 8.16 7.43 -13.69
N HIS A 360 7.81 6.28 -13.10
CA HIS A 360 8.70 5.16 -12.83
C HIS A 360 9.07 4.42 -14.13
N GLU A 361 8.09 3.97 -14.92
CA GLU A 361 8.34 3.28 -16.21
C GLU A 361 9.11 4.15 -17.21
N MET A 362 8.81 5.45 -17.25
CA MET A 362 9.55 6.40 -18.09
C MET A 362 11.00 6.56 -17.64
N MET A 363 11.34 6.28 -16.38
CA MET A 363 12.74 6.30 -15.94
C MET A 363 13.50 5.06 -16.42
N HIS A 364 12.93 3.86 -16.35
CA HIS A 364 13.50 2.68 -17.02
C HIS A 364 13.69 2.91 -18.52
N ALA A 365 12.69 3.50 -19.18
CA ALA A 365 12.77 3.85 -20.59
C ALA A 365 13.91 4.83 -20.89
N TRP A 366 14.10 5.85 -20.05
CA TRP A 366 15.15 6.84 -20.19
C TRP A 366 16.55 6.23 -19.96
N LEU A 367 16.72 5.41 -18.92
CA LEU A 367 17.97 4.69 -18.67
C LEU A 367 18.35 3.80 -19.87
N ARG A 368 17.40 3.05 -20.41
CA ARG A 368 17.60 2.20 -21.59
C ARG A 368 18.03 3.01 -22.81
N LEU A 369 17.27 4.06 -23.17
CA LEU A 369 17.55 4.94 -24.32
C LEU A 369 18.82 5.79 -24.18
N GLN A 370 19.34 5.97 -22.96
CA GLN A 370 20.62 6.61 -22.73
C GLN A 370 21.78 5.60 -22.71
N GLY A 371 21.56 4.32 -23.03
CA GLY A 371 22.60 3.30 -23.05
C GLY A 371 23.24 3.07 -21.68
N TYR A 372 22.43 3.01 -20.62
CA TYR A 372 22.91 2.49 -19.34
C TYR A 372 23.14 0.98 -19.46
N PRO A 373 24.20 0.43 -18.84
CA PRO A 373 24.37 -1.01 -18.73
C PRO A 373 23.31 -1.59 -17.79
N ASN A 374 23.10 -2.90 -17.81
CA ASN A 374 22.34 -3.60 -16.76
C ASN A 374 22.89 -3.19 -15.37
N LEU A 375 22.01 -2.70 -14.52
CA LEU A 375 22.28 -2.26 -13.16
C LEU A 375 21.84 -3.35 -12.17
N GLU A 376 22.26 -3.24 -10.91
CA GLU A 376 21.64 -4.01 -9.83
C GLU A 376 20.21 -3.50 -9.57
N PRO A 377 19.22 -4.36 -9.27
CA PRO A 377 17.82 -3.94 -9.09
C PRO A 377 17.63 -2.86 -8.03
N GLU A 378 18.42 -2.88 -6.95
CA GLU A 378 18.39 -1.84 -5.91
C GLU A 378 18.75 -0.43 -6.45
N ILE A 379 19.52 -0.35 -7.53
CA ILE A 379 19.94 0.91 -8.14
C ILE A 379 18.93 1.34 -9.22
N GLU A 380 18.47 0.39 -10.05
CA GLU A 380 17.49 0.69 -11.13
C GLU A 380 16.12 1.05 -10.55
N GLU A 381 15.52 0.15 -9.74
CA GLU A 381 14.23 0.40 -9.10
C GLU A 381 14.31 1.61 -8.15
N GLY A 382 15.45 1.76 -7.44
CA GLY A 382 15.70 2.87 -6.53
C GLY A 382 15.67 4.23 -7.21
N ILE A 383 16.36 4.39 -8.35
CA ILE A 383 16.36 5.67 -9.08
C ILE A 383 15.01 5.91 -9.80
N CYS A 384 14.34 4.87 -10.28
CA CYS A 384 12.99 4.97 -10.86
C CYS A 384 11.95 5.41 -9.81
N GLN A 385 12.02 4.89 -8.59
CA GLN A 385 11.20 5.35 -7.46
C GLN A 385 11.51 6.81 -7.06
N VAL A 386 12.76 7.26 -7.14
CA VAL A 386 13.12 8.68 -6.90
C VAL A 386 12.45 9.62 -7.91
N ILE A 387 12.31 9.22 -9.18
CA ILE A 387 11.61 10.02 -10.19
C ILE A 387 10.10 10.05 -9.93
N ALA A 388 9.49 8.90 -9.65
CA ALA A 388 8.06 8.80 -9.29
C ALA A 388 7.70 9.65 -8.05
N HIS A 389 8.54 9.58 -7.03
CA HIS A 389 8.42 10.37 -5.79
C HIS A 389 8.56 11.87 -6.02
N LYS A 390 9.54 12.30 -6.82
CA LYS A 390 9.71 13.71 -7.20
C LYS A 390 8.51 14.24 -7.99
N TRP A 391 7.96 13.46 -8.92
CA TRP A 391 6.74 13.86 -9.63
C TRP A 391 5.57 14.05 -8.66
N LEU A 392 5.32 13.09 -7.76
CA LEU A 392 4.26 13.20 -6.73
C LEU A 392 4.43 14.43 -5.83
N LYS A 393 5.64 14.68 -5.31
CA LYS A 393 5.90 15.86 -4.47
C LYS A 393 5.67 17.18 -5.23
N SER A 394 6.08 17.26 -6.49
CA SER A 394 5.78 18.44 -7.34
C SER A 394 4.28 18.71 -7.49
N LYS A 395 3.43 17.67 -7.46
CA LYS A 395 1.97 17.82 -7.51
C LYS A 395 1.37 18.31 -6.20
N MET A 396 1.89 17.87 -5.06
CA MET A 396 1.46 18.37 -3.75
C MET A 396 1.86 19.85 -3.56
N GLU A 397 3.07 20.21 -3.99
CA GLU A 397 3.56 21.59 -3.99
C GLU A 397 2.71 22.51 -4.89
N LEU A 398 2.40 22.08 -6.12
CA LEU A 398 1.54 22.84 -7.03
C LEU A 398 0.10 22.96 -6.50
N GLY A 399 -0.49 21.90 -5.95
CA GLY A 399 -1.82 21.92 -5.33
C GLY A 399 -1.90 22.90 -4.16
N SER A 400 -0.93 22.84 -3.25
CA SER A 400 -0.82 23.76 -2.11
C SER A 400 -0.70 25.23 -2.56
N ARG A 401 0.17 25.51 -3.55
CA ARG A 401 0.32 26.86 -4.13
C ARG A 401 -0.94 27.36 -4.83
N ALA A 402 -1.64 26.50 -5.57
CA ALA A 402 -2.89 26.86 -6.25
C ALA A 402 -4.04 27.12 -5.25
N ALA A 403 -4.09 26.39 -4.14
CA ALA A 403 -5.05 26.63 -3.05
C ALA A 403 -4.86 28.03 -2.44
N MET A 404 -3.62 28.41 -2.14
CA MET A 404 -3.29 29.77 -1.65
C MET A 404 -3.60 30.87 -2.68
N ALA A 405 -3.50 30.58 -3.97
CA ALA A 405 -3.76 31.52 -5.06
C ALA A 405 -5.25 31.64 -5.47
N ALA A 406 -6.18 30.93 -4.80
CA ALA A 406 -7.62 30.91 -5.06
C ALA A 406 -8.07 30.54 -6.50
N ASN A 407 -7.16 30.06 -7.36
CA ASN A 407 -7.43 29.72 -8.75
C ASN A 407 -8.06 28.32 -8.85
N LYS A 408 -9.38 28.27 -9.06
CA LYS A 408 -10.19 27.04 -8.96
C LYS A 408 -10.05 26.06 -10.13
N HIS A 409 -9.37 26.41 -11.22
CA HIS A 409 -9.55 25.72 -12.51
C HIS A 409 -8.66 24.49 -12.74
N GLU A 410 -7.62 24.28 -11.91
CA GLU A 410 -6.70 23.12 -11.97
C GLU A 410 -6.39 22.56 -10.56
N LEU A 411 -7.19 22.90 -9.56
CA LEU A 411 -6.89 22.57 -8.17
C LEU A 411 -7.24 21.10 -7.85
N LEU A 412 -6.24 20.33 -7.39
CA LEU A 412 -6.46 19.00 -6.80
C LEU A 412 -7.43 19.12 -5.61
N SER A 413 -8.41 18.22 -5.53
CA SER A 413 -9.30 18.18 -4.36
C SER A 413 -8.55 17.76 -3.09
N GLU A 414 -9.02 18.17 -1.90
CA GLU A 414 -8.41 17.78 -0.61
C GLU A 414 -8.26 16.25 -0.49
N THR A 415 -9.25 15.49 -0.96
CA THR A 415 -9.22 14.02 -1.02
C THR A 415 -8.14 13.49 -1.97
N GLU A 416 -7.92 14.16 -3.11
CA GLU A 416 -6.90 13.77 -4.09
C GLU A 416 -5.48 14.15 -3.60
N MET A 417 -5.33 15.28 -2.90
CA MET A 417 -4.09 15.63 -2.19
C MET A 417 -3.75 14.58 -1.13
N LYS A 418 -4.69 14.22 -0.26
CA LYS A 418 -4.50 13.16 0.76
C LYS A 418 -4.18 11.78 0.15
N LEU A 419 -4.67 11.49 -1.06
CA LEU A 419 -4.24 10.30 -1.80
C LEU A 419 -2.81 10.43 -2.34
N GLY A 420 -2.41 11.60 -2.85
CA GLY A 420 -1.03 11.88 -3.26
C GLY A 420 -0.02 11.76 -2.11
N GLU A 421 -0.35 12.34 -0.96
CA GLU A 421 0.39 12.19 0.31
C GLU A 421 0.48 10.73 0.75
N CYS A 422 -0.61 9.96 0.63
CA CYS A 422 -0.61 8.52 0.88
C CYS A 422 0.34 7.76 -0.05
N PHE A 423 0.35 8.07 -1.36
CA PHE A 423 1.25 7.40 -2.32
C PHE A 423 2.72 7.78 -2.10
N ILE A 424 3.01 9.01 -1.68
CA ILE A 424 4.35 9.43 -1.23
C ILE A 424 4.79 8.63 -0.01
N CYS A 425 3.93 8.52 1.01
CA CYS A 425 4.20 7.77 2.22
C CYS A 425 4.49 6.29 1.95
N LEU A 426 3.72 5.67 1.04
CA LEU A 426 3.92 4.26 0.64
C LEU A 426 5.27 4.03 -0.05
N ILE A 427 5.77 4.96 -0.88
CA ILE A 427 7.12 4.87 -1.47
C ILE A 427 8.19 5.09 -0.38
N GLU A 428 7.99 6.07 0.51
CA GLU A 428 8.99 6.39 1.54
C GLU A 428 9.17 5.28 2.60
N GLN A 429 8.13 4.48 2.83
CA GLN A 429 8.08 3.44 3.86
C GLN A 429 8.05 2.00 3.31
N ASP A 430 8.26 1.80 1.99
CA ASP A 430 8.35 0.49 1.37
C ASP A 430 9.47 -0.35 2.03
N SER A 431 9.18 -1.59 2.42
CA SER A 431 10.13 -2.52 3.06
C SER A 431 10.85 -3.45 2.08
N SER A 432 10.58 -3.34 0.77
CA SER A 432 11.28 -4.07 -0.28
C SER A 432 12.76 -3.64 -0.35
N PRO A 433 13.73 -4.57 -0.48
CA PRO A 433 15.12 -4.21 -0.69
C PRO A 433 15.34 -3.39 -1.96
N ALA A 434 14.77 -3.83 -3.09
CA ALA A 434 14.96 -3.14 -4.37
C ALA A 434 14.20 -1.80 -4.44
N TYR A 435 12.89 -1.83 -4.17
CA TYR A 435 12.03 -0.64 -4.30
C TYR A 435 12.13 0.33 -3.12
N GLY A 436 12.37 -0.17 -1.90
CA GLY A 436 12.36 0.62 -0.66
C GLY A 436 13.76 1.04 -0.21
N ASP A 437 14.67 0.10 0.04
CA ASP A 437 16.04 0.45 0.44
C ASP A 437 16.83 1.06 -0.72
N GLY A 438 16.62 0.58 -1.94
CA GLY A 438 17.09 1.22 -3.17
C GLY A 438 16.58 2.66 -3.31
N PHE A 439 15.29 2.91 -3.08
CA PHE A 439 14.76 4.28 -3.06
C PHE A 439 15.43 5.14 -1.98
N ARG A 440 15.58 4.63 -0.75
CA ARG A 440 16.22 5.35 0.35
C ARG A 440 17.67 5.74 0.01
N LYS A 441 18.46 4.78 -0.51
CA LYS A 441 19.84 4.98 -0.96
C LYS A 441 19.93 5.97 -2.14
N ALA A 442 19.14 5.75 -3.19
CA ALA A 442 19.13 6.60 -4.37
C ALA A 442 18.65 8.03 -4.05
N ARG A 443 17.67 8.19 -3.15
CA ARG A 443 17.19 9.50 -2.70
C ARG A 443 18.26 10.28 -1.96
N GLU A 444 19.02 9.63 -1.08
CA GLU A 444 20.14 10.26 -0.36
C GLU A 444 21.25 10.68 -1.34
N ALA A 445 21.62 9.83 -2.29
CA ALA A 445 22.58 10.18 -3.34
C ALA A 445 22.11 11.38 -4.19
N VAL A 446 20.83 11.38 -4.63
CA VAL A 446 20.24 12.48 -5.42
C VAL A 446 20.05 13.76 -4.58
N PHE A 447 19.93 13.65 -3.26
CA PHE A 447 19.89 14.79 -2.35
C PHE A 447 21.28 15.42 -2.15
N ARG A 448 22.32 14.61 -1.95
CA ARG A 448 23.72 15.06 -1.77
C ARG A 448 24.33 15.65 -3.03
N PHE A 449 24.24 14.91 -4.14
CA PHE A 449 25.01 15.18 -5.37
C PHE A 449 24.16 15.81 -6.48
N GLY A 450 22.84 15.79 -6.35
CA GLY A 450 21.90 16.22 -7.40
C GLY A 450 21.71 15.16 -8.48
N LEU A 451 20.51 15.13 -9.06
CA LEU A 451 20.05 14.06 -9.95
C LEU A 451 21.02 13.79 -11.11
N LYS A 452 21.50 14.83 -11.80
CA LYS A 452 22.41 14.66 -12.96
C LYS A 452 23.72 13.98 -12.56
N ALA A 453 24.39 14.44 -11.49
CA ALA A 453 25.67 13.88 -11.08
C ALA A 453 25.51 12.44 -10.56
N THR A 454 24.41 12.12 -9.86
CA THR A 454 24.07 10.75 -9.49
C THR A 454 23.91 9.85 -10.72
N LEU A 455 23.20 10.33 -11.75
CA LEU A 455 23.00 9.59 -13.00
C LEU A 455 24.29 9.41 -13.80
N ASP A 456 25.10 10.46 -13.96
CA ASP A 456 26.41 10.39 -14.61
C ASP A 456 27.32 9.36 -13.89
N HIS A 457 27.31 9.35 -12.54
CA HIS A 457 28.07 8.39 -11.72
C HIS A 457 27.56 6.96 -11.88
N ILE A 458 26.25 6.71 -11.81
CA ILE A 458 25.65 5.39 -12.06
C ILE A 458 26.06 4.86 -13.44
N LYS A 459 26.02 5.70 -14.48
CA LYS A 459 26.39 5.30 -15.85
C LYS A 459 27.86 4.86 -15.97
N LEU A 460 28.76 5.53 -15.25
CA LEU A 460 30.20 5.24 -15.27
C LEU A 460 30.60 4.05 -14.39
N THR A 461 29.95 3.88 -13.24
CA THR A 461 30.43 2.97 -12.16
C THR A 461 29.50 1.80 -11.85
N ARG A 462 28.23 1.87 -12.27
CA ARG A 462 27.12 0.99 -11.87
C ARG A 462 26.85 0.95 -10.36
N THR A 463 27.30 1.96 -9.61
CA THR A 463 26.99 2.14 -8.17
C THR A 463 26.30 3.47 -7.92
N LEU A 464 25.81 3.69 -6.70
CA LEU A 464 25.42 5.02 -6.24
C LEU A 464 26.65 5.77 -5.68
N PRO A 465 26.74 7.10 -5.83
CA PRO A 465 27.74 7.91 -5.13
C PRO A 465 27.40 7.99 -3.63
N VAL A 466 28.43 8.15 -2.80
CA VAL A 466 28.37 8.02 -1.32
C VAL A 466 28.80 9.31 -0.64
#